data_AF-A0A4R3NQZ9-F1
#
_entry.id   AF-A0A4R3NQZ9-F1
#
_cell.length_a   1.000
_cell.length_b   1.000
_cell.length_c   1.000
_cell.angle_alpha   90.00
_cell.angle_beta   90.00
_cell.angle_gamma   90.00
#
_symmetry.space_group_name_H-M   'P 1'
#
loop_
_entity.id
_entity.type
_entity.pdbx_description
1 polymer ?
#
loop_
_entity_poly.entity_id
_entity_poly.type
_entity_poly.pdbx_seq_one_letter_code
_entity_poly.pdbx_strand_id
1 'polypeptide(L)'
;MTKTSLAYFEKLPKWCIPGLQSAYDNIAGGHFSDAAVFRSLSKEFEGIGEKPPTREVFYAWVKAIAAGDVKRPGGADEAAAAVRSGKNNKPRQAEKERGEAPPPIPTPSADPFVTEEGRLPPLTPLYSSVETDVAASLKNVREQLIRDTANALSRDIQKTAEQIVDTQLRALMAPEGGAA
;
A
#
# COMPACT_ATOMS: atom_id res chain seq x y z
N MET A 1 17.10 16.72 -21.03
CA MET A 1 15.66 17.10 -21.08
C MET A 1 15.00 16.68 -19.76
N THR A 2 15.03 17.47 -18.68
CA THR A 2 14.34 17.14 -17.40
C THR A 2 14.26 18.29 -16.37
N LYS A 3 14.78 19.50 -16.65
CA LYS A 3 14.68 20.61 -15.66
C LYS A 3 13.24 21.04 -15.37
N THR A 4 12.35 20.97 -16.36
CA THR A 4 10.96 21.43 -16.22
C THR A 4 10.11 20.51 -15.35
N SER A 5 10.35 19.18 -15.40
CA SER A 5 9.61 18.22 -14.58
C SER A 5 9.99 18.32 -13.11
N LEU A 6 11.28 18.55 -12.82
CA LEU A 6 11.75 18.81 -11.46
C LEU A 6 11.17 20.12 -10.89
N ALA A 7 11.16 21.18 -11.70
CA ALA A 7 10.58 22.46 -11.32
C ALA A 7 9.07 22.40 -11.02
N TYR A 8 8.34 21.41 -11.54
CA TYR A 8 6.94 21.20 -11.19
C TYR A 8 6.80 20.78 -9.72
N PHE A 9 7.55 19.77 -9.31
CA PHE A 9 7.46 19.21 -7.96
C PHE A 9 8.05 20.12 -6.89
N GLU A 10 9.01 20.99 -7.24
CA GLU A 10 9.56 22.01 -6.33
C GLU A 10 8.58 23.16 -6.03
N LYS A 11 7.65 23.44 -6.95
CA LYS A 11 6.64 24.50 -6.80
C LYS A 11 5.41 24.06 -6.02
N LEU A 12 5.34 22.78 -5.65
CA LEU A 12 4.19 22.26 -4.94
C LEU A 12 4.12 22.81 -3.51
N PRO A 13 2.89 23.03 -3.01
CA PRO A 13 2.71 23.41 -1.62
C PRO A 13 3.25 22.38 -0.64
N LYS A 14 3.63 22.83 0.57
CA LYS A 14 4.19 21.95 1.61
C LYS A 14 3.28 20.78 2.00
N TRP A 15 1.96 20.93 1.87
CA TRP A 15 0.99 19.87 2.17
C TRP A 15 0.98 18.73 1.13
N CYS A 16 1.58 18.91 -0.05
CA CYS A 16 1.74 17.85 -1.05
C CYS A 16 2.99 16.99 -0.80
N ILE A 17 3.88 17.40 0.10
CA ILE A 17 5.14 16.69 0.40
C ILE A 17 4.91 15.24 0.86
N PRO A 18 3.96 14.92 1.75
CA PRO A 18 3.75 13.54 2.20
C PRO A 18 3.38 12.58 1.06
N GLY A 19 2.51 13.02 0.15
CA GLY A 19 2.12 12.22 -1.01
C GLY A 19 3.27 12.02 -1.99
N LEU A 20 4.08 13.06 -2.18
CA LEU A 20 5.26 12.99 -3.03
C LEU A 20 6.36 12.10 -2.42
N GLN A 21 6.55 12.13 -1.10
CA GLN A 21 7.43 11.22 -0.37
C GLN A 21 6.98 9.77 -0.52
N SER A 22 5.68 9.50 -0.34
CA SER A 22 5.12 8.16 -0.55
C SER A 22 5.35 7.66 -1.97
N ALA A 23 5.13 8.50 -2.99
CA ALA A 23 5.40 8.13 -4.37
C ALA A 23 6.90 7.86 -4.61
N TYR A 24 7.78 8.71 -4.08
CA TYR A 24 9.23 8.51 -4.17
C TYR A 24 9.65 7.19 -3.54
N ASP A 25 9.20 6.90 -2.32
CA ASP A 25 9.56 5.69 -1.57
C ASP A 25 9.08 4.42 -2.30
N ASN A 26 7.90 4.48 -2.93
CA ASN A 26 7.36 3.37 -3.72
C ASN A 26 8.14 3.13 -5.03
N ILE A 27 8.60 4.20 -5.69
CA ILE A 27 9.42 4.12 -6.91
C ILE A 27 10.83 3.61 -6.57
N ALA A 28 11.47 4.22 -5.57
CA ALA A 28 12.83 3.85 -5.15
C ALA A 28 12.88 2.43 -4.58
N GLY A 29 11.85 2.02 -3.83
CA GLY A 29 11.73 0.66 -3.28
C GLY A 29 11.23 -0.40 -4.27
N GLY A 30 10.76 0.01 -5.47
CA GLY A 30 10.22 -0.92 -6.47
C GLY A 30 9.00 -1.72 -6.00
N HIS A 31 8.24 -1.19 -5.03
CA HIS A 31 7.12 -1.91 -4.39
C HIS A 31 5.88 -2.00 -5.28
N PHE A 32 5.69 -1.02 -6.16
CA PHE A 32 4.53 -0.91 -7.04
C PHE A 32 4.94 -0.53 -8.45
N SER A 33 4.09 -0.83 -9.44
CA SER A 33 4.33 -0.37 -10.81
C SER A 33 4.17 1.15 -10.93
N ASP A 34 4.95 1.78 -11.82
CA ASP A 34 4.90 3.23 -12.07
C ASP A 34 3.47 3.74 -12.32
N ALA A 35 2.68 2.96 -13.05
CA ALA A 35 1.28 3.28 -13.35
C ALA A 35 0.36 3.20 -12.12
N ALA A 36 0.68 2.37 -11.12
CA ALA A 36 -0.03 2.33 -9.85
C ALA A 36 0.36 3.53 -8.97
N VAL A 37 1.65 3.85 -8.91
CA VAL A 37 2.15 5.02 -8.17
C VAL A 37 1.57 6.32 -8.73
N PHE A 38 1.54 6.48 -10.07
CA PHE A 38 0.93 7.63 -10.73
C PHE A 38 -0.55 7.81 -10.37
N ARG A 39 -1.33 6.73 -10.37
CA ARG A 39 -2.76 6.76 -10.01
C ARG A 39 -2.95 7.14 -8.54
N SER A 40 -2.15 6.57 -7.64
CA SER A 40 -2.21 6.90 -6.21
C SER A 40 -1.88 8.37 -5.97
N LEU A 41 -0.78 8.86 -6.54
CA LEU A 41 -0.37 10.25 -6.43
C LEU A 41 -1.42 11.21 -7.00
N SER A 42 -1.98 10.88 -8.17
CA SER A 42 -3.02 11.72 -8.80
C SER A 42 -4.26 11.84 -7.92
N LYS A 43 -4.69 10.72 -7.30
CA LYS A 43 -5.84 10.70 -6.38
C LYS A 43 -5.58 11.53 -5.12
N GLU A 44 -4.37 11.52 -4.59
CA GLU A 44 -4.01 12.37 -3.44
C GLU A 44 -4.02 13.85 -3.81
N PHE A 45 -3.53 14.22 -5.00
CA PHE A 45 -3.58 15.60 -5.48
C PHE A 45 -5.03 16.08 -5.68
N GLU A 46 -5.88 15.26 -6.27
CA GLU A 46 -7.31 15.53 -6.38
C GLU A 46 -7.98 15.72 -5.01
N GLY A 47 -7.63 14.88 -4.03
CA GLY A 47 -8.14 14.98 -2.66
C GLY A 47 -7.74 16.27 -1.94
N ILE A 48 -6.63 16.90 -2.36
CA ILE A 48 -6.13 18.16 -1.79
C ILE A 48 -6.58 19.38 -2.65
N GLY A 49 -7.24 19.14 -3.78
CA GLY A 49 -7.70 20.20 -4.69
C GLY A 49 -6.60 20.76 -5.60
N GLU A 50 -5.45 20.07 -5.70
CA GLU A 50 -4.35 20.45 -6.57
C GLU A 50 -4.41 19.71 -7.91
N LYS A 51 -3.85 20.32 -8.95
CA LYS A 51 -3.81 19.69 -10.27
C LYS A 51 -2.82 18.51 -10.25
N PRO A 52 -3.24 17.30 -10.65
CA PRO A 52 -2.32 16.17 -10.72
C PRO A 52 -1.25 16.41 -11.79
N PRO A 53 -0.02 15.89 -11.60
CA PRO A 53 1.01 15.97 -12.62
C PRO A 53 0.56 15.25 -13.90
N THR A 54 1.00 15.75 -15.06
CA THR A 54 0.82 15.01 -16.31
C THR A 54 1.68 13.75 -16.30
N ARG A 55 1.26 12.72 -17.06
CA ARG A 55 2.01 11.46 -17.16
C ARG A 55 3.46 11.67 -17.60
N GLU A 56 3.69 12.58 -18.54
CA GLU A 56 5.04 12.88 -19.05
C GLU A 56 5.95 13.45 -17.96
N VAL A 57 5.43 14.41 -17.16
CA VAL A 57 6.17 15.00 -16.04
C VAL A 57 6.48 13.94 -14.98
N PHE A 58 5.51 13.07 -14.68
CA PHE A 58 5.71 11.97 -13.73
C PHE A 58 6.76 10.96 -14.21
N TYR A 59 6.69 10.47 -15.45
CA TYR A 59 7.69 9.51 -15.95
C TYR A 59 9.09 10.12 -16.10
N ALA A 60 9.18 11.41 -16.43
CA ALA A 60 10.46 12.12 -16.41
C ALA A 60 11.04 12.18 -14.99
N TRP A 61 10.20 12.37 -13.98
CA TRP A 61 10.58 12.35 -12.57
C TRP A 61 11.00 10.95 -12.11
N VAL A 62 10.24 9.89 -12.45
CA VAL A 62 10.61 8.49 -12.20
C VAL A 62 12.00 8.16 -12.77
N LYS A 63 12.27 8.55 -14.01
CA LYS A 63 13.59 8.35 -14.64
C LYS A 63 14.70 9.09 -13.91
N ALA A 64 14.44 10.30 -13.43
CA ALA A 64 15.41 11.08 -12.68
C ALA A 64 15.67 10.51 -11.28
N ILE A 65 14.66 9.89 -10.63
CA ILE A 65 14.85 9.10 -9.40
C ILE A 65 15.75 7.90 -9.68
N ALA A 66 15.47 7.13 -10.73
CA ALA A 66 16.28 5.97 -11.10
C ALA A 66 17.72 6.33 -11.46
N ALA A 67 17.96 7.54 -11.97
CA ALA A 67 19.29 8.09 -12.24
C ALA A 67 20.01 8.62 -10.98
N GLY A 68 19.32 8.74 -9.84
CA GLY A 68 19.86 9.35 -8.62
C GLY A 68 19.92 10.88 -8.65
N ASP A 69 19.31 11.52 -9.64
CA ASP A 69 19.30 12.98 -9.82
C ASP A 69 18.29 13.68 -8.88
N VAL A 70 17.34 12.92 -8.32
CA VAL A 70 16.26 13.43 -7.48
C VAL A 70 16.43 12.91 -6.07
N LYS A 71 16.57 13.83 -5.11
CA LYS A 71 16.56 13.49 -3.68
C LYS A 71 15.13 13.36 -3.16
N ARG A 72 14.99 12.60 -2.07
CA ARG A 72 13.72 12.42 -1.37
C ARG A 72 13.11 13.79 -0.98
N PRO A 73 11.88 14.11 -1.41
CA PRO A 73 11.22 15.36 -1.06
C PRO A 73 11.10 15.53 0.45
N GLY A 74 11.28 16.73 0.99
CA GLY A 74 11.09 17.01 2.42
C GLY A 74 12.23 16.58 3.36
N GLY A 75 13.39 16.14 2.84
CA GLY A 75 14.66 16.22 3.57
C GLY A 75 14.79 15.38 4.84
N ALA A 76 14.16 14.20 4.89
CA ALA A 76 14.63 13.18 5.81
C ALA A 76 15.70 12.37 5.08
N ASP A 77 16.96 12.61 5.45
CA ASP A 77 18.10 11.76 5.08
C ASP A 77 17.69 10.29 5.18
N GLU A 78 18.24 9.50 4.27
CA GLU A 78 18.03 8.09 3.91
C GLU A 78 17.88 7.09 5.09
N ALA A 79 18.08 7.52 6.33
CA ALA A 79 18.03 6.74 7.56
C ALA A 79 16.62 6.25 7.98
N ALA A 80 15.53 6.86 7.51
CA ALA A 80 14.17 6.49 7.95
C ALA A 80 13.51 5.37 7.14
N ALA A 81 13.92 5.14 5.88
CA ALA A 81 13.32 4.12 5.01
C ALA A 81 13.74 2.69 5.42
N ALA A 82 14.92 2.53 6.02
CA ALA A 82 15.42 1.23 6.48
C ALA A 82 14.62 0.62 7.65
N VAL A 83 13.80 1.42 8.36
CA VAL A 83 13.06 0.92 9.55
C VAL A 83 11.75 0.22 9.18
N ARG A 84 11.24 0.37 7.95
CA ARG A 84 9.99 -0.30 7.51
C ARG A 84 10.20 -1.49 6.56
N SER A 85 11.39 -1.67 6.00
CA SER A 85 11.70 -2.81 5.12
C SER A 85 12.09 -4.09 5.89
N GLY A 86 11.44 -4.31 7.03
CA GLY A 86 11.66 -5.45 7.92
C GLY A 86 10.41 -6.31 8.05
N LYS A 87 10.00 -6.98 6.97
CA LYS A 87 9.52 -8.38 6.93
C LYS A 87 8.67 -8.67 5.69
N ASN A 88 9.04 -9.77 5.04
CA ASN A 88 8.27 -10.59 4.10
C ASN A 88 8.15 -10.06 2.67
N ASN A 89 9.20 -10.31 1.87
CA ASN A 89 9.00 -10.66 0.47
C ASN A 89 9.62 -12.03 0.21
N LYS A 90 8.78 -13.08 0.23
CA LYS A 90 9.14 -14.38 -0.32
C LYS A 90 8.97 -14.27 -1.84
N PRO A 91 10.02 -14.51 -2.64
CA PRO A 91 9.86 -14.47 -4.09
C PRO A 91 8.92 -15.59 -4.53
N ARG A 92 7.83 -15.20 -5.20
CA ARG A 92 6.92 -16.10 -5.90
C ARG A 92 7.67 -16.63 -7.12
N GLN A 93 8.25 -17.82 -7.00
CA GLN A 93 8.80 -18.53 -8.15
C GLN A 93 7.67 -18.84 -9.12
N ALA A 94 7.78 -18.29 -10.32
CA ALA A 94 7.08 -18.75 -11.49
C ALA A 94 7.83 -19.99 -12.00
N GLU A 95 7.33 -21.18 -11.68
CA GLU A 95 7.80 -22.40 -12.33
C GLU A 95 6.96 -22.62 -13.58
N LYS A 96 7.66 -22.52 -14.71
CA LYS A 96 7.19 -22.72 -16.06
C LYS A 96 7.62 -24.13 -16.47
N GLU A 97 6.72 -24.81 -17.17
CA GLU A 97 7.02 -25.86 -18.16
C GLU A 97 7.26 -27.32 -17.67
N ARG A 98 6.29 -28.18 -18.01
CA ARG A 98 6.38 -29.22 -19.06
C ARG A 98 6.18 -30.66 -18.58
N GLY A 99 5.06 -31.24 -19.04
CA GLY A 99 5.02 -32.58 -19.60
C GLY A 99 4.52 -33.69 -18.68
N GLU A 100 3.21 -33.95 -18.70
CA GLU A 100 2.74 -35.33 -18.59
C GLU A 100 1.48 -35.52 -19.44
N ALA A 101 1.45 -36.63 -20.16
CA ALA A 101 0.45 -36.97 -21.17
C ALA A 101 -0.97 -37.07 -20.58
N PRO A 102 -2.03 -36.71 -21.33
CA PRO A 102 -3.39 -36.96 -20.87
C PRO A 102 -3.62 -38.47 -20.71
N PRO A 103 -4.29 -38.92 -19.63
CA PRO A 103 -4.60 -40.33 -19.46
C PRO A 103 -5.53 -40.81 -20.61
N PRO A 104 -5.41 -42.08 -21.04
CA PRO A 104 -6.21 -42.62 -22.12
C PRO A 104 -7.69 -42.59 -21.76
N ILE A 105 -8.49 -42.05 -22.67
CA ILE A 105 -9.95 -42.05 -22.62
C ILE A 105 -10.41 -43.52 -22.65
N PRO A 106 -11.16 -44.03 -21.65
CA PRO A 106 -11.84 -45.29 -21.81
C PRO A 106 -13.00 -45.10 -22.79
N THR A 107 -12.97 -45.85 -23.89
CA THR A 107 -14.12 -46.07 -24.78
C THR A 107 -15.02 -47.14 -24.16
N PRO A 108 -16.25 -46.82 -23.74
CA PRO A 108 -17.29 -47.82 -23.61
C PRO A 108 -18.16 -47.84 -24.88
N SER A 109 -18.03 -48.96 -25.57
CA SER A 109 -19.05 -49.74 -26.28
C SER A 109 -20.40 -49.08 -26.59
N ALA A 110 -20.77 -49.19 -27.86
CA ALA A 110 -22.10 -48.94 -28.36
C ALA A 110 -23.14 -49.87 -27.71
N ASP A 111 -24.14 -49.26 -27.08
CA ASP A 111 -25.49 -49.83 -26.94
C ASP A 111 -26.52 -48.72 -27.25
N PRO A 112 -27.53 -48.98 -28.09
CA PRO A 112 -28.57 -48.00 -28.40
C PRO A 112 -29.66 -48.04 -27.32
N PHE A 113 -29.66 -47.07 -26.40
CA PHE A 113 -30.76 -46.90 -25.46
C PHE A 113 -31.69 -45.74 -25.86
N VAL A 114 -32.86 -46.17 -26.31
CA VAL A 114 -34.21 -45.60 -26.29
C VAL A 114 -34.41 -44.22 -25.63
N THR A 115 -35.12 -43.39 -26.39
CA THR A 115 -35.87 -42.15 -26.11
C THR A 115 -36.45 -41.99 -24.70
N GLU A 116 -36.20 -40.84 -24.03
CA GLU A 116 -37.21 -40.15 -23.22
C GLU A 116 -36.83 -38.69 -22.96
N GLU A 117 -37.84 -37.91 -22.57
CA GLU A 117 -38.06 -36.49 -22.86
C GLU A 117 -37.12 -35.48 -22.17
N GLY A 118 -37.02 -34.34 -22.84
CA GLY A 118 -36.30 -33.16 -22.38
C GLY A 118 -36.83 -32.59 -21.07
N ARG A 119 -35.97 -32.57 -20.06
CA ARG A 119 -36.00 -31.55 -19.01
C ARG A 119 -34.58 -31.28 -18.51
N LEU A 120 -33.97 -30.23 -19.03
CA LEU A 120 -32.70 -29.73 -18.51
C LEU A 120 -32.90 -29.29 -17.05
N PRO A 121 -32.03 -29.67 -16.11
CA PRO A 121 -32.04 -29.06 -14.78
C PRO A 121 -31.70 -27.57 -14.89
N PRO A 122 -32.34 -26.68 -14.12
CA PRO A 122 -31.97 -25.28 -14.10
C PRO A 122 -30.51 -25.15 -13.63
N LEU A 123 -29.70 -24.48 -14.44
CA LEU A 123 -28.35 -24.09 -14.07
C LEU A 123 -28.43 -23.10 -12.90
N THR A 124 -28.31 -23.60 -11.67
CA THR A 124 -28.11 -22.75 -10.52
C THR A 124 -26.70 -22.15 -10.61
N PRO A 125 -26.54 -20.82 -10.52
CA PRO A 125 -25.21 -20.20 -10.55
C PRO A 125 -24.48 -20.51 -9.24
N LEU A 126 -23.45 -21.35 -9.29
CA LEU A 126 -22.57 -21.71 -8.17
C LEU A 126 -21.58 -20.59 -7.75
N TYR A 127 -21.82 -19.33 -8.13
CA TYR A 127 -20.86 -18.23 -7.99
C TYR A 127 -21.19 -17.20 -6.90
N SER A 128 -22.17 -17.43 -6.01
CA SER A 128 -22.57 -16.42 -5.01
C SER A 128 -21.86 -16.50 -3.65
N SER A 129 -21.16 -17.59 -3.31
CA SER A 129 -20.60 -17.77 -1.95
C SER A 129 -19.20 -17.18 -1.73
N VAL A 130 -18.40 -16.97 -2.77
CA VAL A 130 -16.99 -16.51 -2.57
C VAL A 130 -16.92 -15.01 -2.24
N GLU A 131 -17.83 -14.20 -2.79
CA GLU A 131 -17.81 -12.74 -2.60
C GLU A 131 -18.20 -12.32 -1.18
N THR A 132 -19.11 -13.07 -0.52
CA THR A 132 -19.54 -12.77 0.85
C THR A 132 -18.46 -13.03 1.88
N ASP A 133 -17.64 -14.07 1.68
CA ASP A 133 -16.55 -14.42 2.60
C ASP A 133 -15.39 -13.42 2.53
N VAL A 134 -15.07 -12.92 1.34
CA VAL A 134 -14.05 -11.88 1.15
C VAL A 134 -14.50 -10.57 1.78
N ALA A 135 -15.78 -10.19 1.61
CA ALA A 135 -16.33 -8.97 2.22
C ALA A 135 -16.33 -9.03 3.76
N ALA A 136 -16.68 -10.19 4.34
CA ALA A 136 -16.62 -10.40 5.80
C ALA A 136 -15.17 -10.35 6.33
N SER A 137 -14.24 -10.97 5.61
CA SER A 137 -12.81 -10.94 5.94
C SER A 137 -12.24 -9.52 5.93
N LEU A 138 -12.54 -8.73 4.89
CA LEU A 138 -12.11 -7.33 4.80
C LEU A 138 -12.69 -6.45 5.92
N LYS A 139 -13.94 -6.70 6.32
CA LYS A 139 -14.55 -5.99 7.44
C LYS A 139 -13.83 -6.29 8.75
N ASN A 140 -13.51 -7.56 9.01
CA ASN A 140 -12.76 -7.95 10.21
C ASN A 140 -11.35 -7.35 10.23
N VAL A 141 -10.64 -7.37 9.10
CA VAL A 141 -9.30 -6.74 8.98
C VAL A 141 -9.38 -5.24 9.26
N ARG A 142 -10.40 -4.56 8.73
CA ARG A 142 -10.63 -3.13 8.98
C ARG A 142 -10.88 -2.87 10.45
N GLU A 143 -11.77 -3.62 11.10
CA GLU A 143 -12.09 -3.45 12.52
C GLU A 143 -10.86 -3.71 13.40
N GLN A 144 -10.05 -4.70 13.06
CA GLN A 144 -8.79 -4.99 13.75
C GLN A 144 -7.80 -3.84 13.63
N LEU A 145 -7.58 -3.31 12.42
CA LEU A 145 -6.69 -2.16 12.19
C LEU A 145 -7.14 -0.92 12.97
N ILE A 146 -8.45 -0.65 13.01
CA ILE A 146 -9.00 0.49 13.77
C ILE A 146 -8.71 0.30 15.26
N ARG A 147 -8.95 -0.90 15.80
CA ARG A 147 -8.70 -1.22 17.21
C ARG A 147 -7.23 -1.09 17.58
N ASP A 148 -6.34 -1.62 16.75
CA ASP A 148 -4.90 -1.57 16.99
C ASP A 148 -4.37 -0.14 16.94
N THR A 149 -4.87 0.66 15.99
CA THR A 149 -4.51 2.09 15.88
C THR A 149 -5.00 2.88 17.09
N ALA A 150 -6.24 2.66 17.53
CA ALA A 150 -6.81 3.33 18.70
C ALA A 150 -6.06 2.98 19.99
N ASN A 151 -5.67 1.71 20.14
CA ASN A 151 -4.88 1.24 21.29
C ASN A 151 -3.47 1.84 21.29
N ALA A 152 -2.81 1.90 20.14
CA ALA A 152 -1.49 2.50 20.01
C ALA A 152 -1.54 4.00 20.36
N LEU A 153 -2.49 4.74 19.79
CA LEU A 153 -2.66 6.16 20.06
C LEU A 153 -2.95 6.43 21.54
N SER A 154 -3.80 5.62 22.17
CA SER A 154 -4.14 5.78 23.60
C SER A 154 -2.92 5.61 24.50
N ARG A 155 -2.05 4.65 24.19
CA ARG A 155 -0.79 4.43 24.93
C ARG A 155 0.18 5.59 24.76
N ASP A 156 0.32 6.11 23.54
CA ASP A 156 1.21 7.24 23.28
C ASP A 156 0.75 8.52 23.97
N ILE A 157 -0.56 8.80 23.95
CA ILE A 157 -1.16 9.92 24.69
C ILE A 157 -0.90 9.77 26.18
N GLN A 158 -1.16 8.58 26.75
CA GLN A 158 -0.95 8.33 28.17
C GLN A 158 0.53 8.53 28.56
N LYS A 159 1.45 7.95 27.79
CA LYS A 159 2.89 8.09 28.03
C LYS A 159 3.35 9.54 27.95
N THR A 160 2.83 10.31 27.00
CA THR A 160 3.15 11.73 26.87
C THR A 160 2.62 12.52 28.06
N ALA A 161 1.39 12.24 28.52
CA ALA A 161 0.82 12.86 29.70
C ALA A 161 1.63 12.56 30.97
N GLU A 162 2.03 11.31 31.17
CA GLU A 162 2.90 10.89 32.29
C GLU A 162 4.24 11.64 32.27
N GLN A 163 4.88 11.75 31.10
CA GLN A 163 6.14 12.50 30.96
C GLN A 163 6.01 13.98 31.28
N ILE A 164 4.90 14.62 30.87
CA ILE A 164 4.63 16.02 31.19
C ILE A 164 4.46 16.19 32.70
N VAL A 165 3.67 15.32 33.34
CA VAL A 165 3.45 15.36 34.80
C VAL A 165 4.76 15.14 35.55
N ASP A 166 5.56 14.15 35.18
CA ASP A 166 6.86 13.89 35.80
C ASP A 166 7.82 15.07 35.65
N THR A 167 7.80 15.73 34.49
CA THR A 167 8.62 16.92 34.23
C THR A 167 8.18 18.08 35.13
N GLN A 168 6.86 18.30 35.27
CA GLN A 168 6.33 19.35 36.14
C GLN A 168 6.60 19.05 37.62
N LEU A 169 6.41 17.80 38.07
CA LEU A 169 6.73 17.38 39.43
C LEU A 169 8.22 17.57 39.73
N ARG A 170 9.10 17.19 38.81
CA ARG A 170 10.54 17.42 38.95
C ARG A 170 10.88 18.91 39.04
N ALA A 171 10.23 19.76 38.24
CA ALA A 171 10.43 21.20 38.29
C ALA A 171 9.98 21.80 39.63
N LEU A 172 8.89 21.29 40.22
CA LEU A 172 8.42 21.72 41.55
C LEU A 172 9.30 21.22 42.71
N MET A 173 9.95 20.06 42.54
CA MET A 173 10.84 19.49 43.55
C MET A 173 12.28 20.01 43.43
N ALA A 174 12.66 20.59 42.29
CA ALA A 174 13.91 21.33 42.17
C ALA A 174 13.77 22.62 42.98
N PRO A 175 14.55 22.82 44.06
CA PRO A 175 14.52 24.07 44.79
C PRO A 175 14.91 25.18 43.81
N GLU A 176 14.00 26.13 43.58
CA GLU A 176 14.31 27.45 43.03
C GLU A 176 15.65 27.88 43.61
N GLY A 177 16.60 28.19 42.72
CA GLY A 177 18.00 28.29 43.04
C GLY A 177 18.26 29.02 44.37
N GLY A 178 19.17 28.43 45.14
CA GLY A 178 20.07 29.20 45.97
C GLY A 178 20.75 30.26 45.09
N ALA A 179 20.11 31.42 45.04
CA ALA A 179 20.69 32.67 44.63
C ALA A 179 20.79 33.53 45.89
N ALA A 180 21.75 33.17 46.75
CA ALA A 180 22.41 34.02 47.73
C ALA A 180 23.67 33.29 48.22
#